data_AF-A0A7S0BK98-F1
#
_entry.id   AF-A0A7S0BK98-F1
#
_cell.length_a   1.000
_cell.length_b   1.000
_cell.length_c   1.000
_cell.angle_alpha   90.00
_cell.angle_beta   90.00
_cell.angle_gamma   90.00
#
_symmetry.space_group_name_H-M   'P 1'
#
loop_
_entity.id
_entity.type
_entity.pdbx_description
1 polymer ?
#
loop_
_entity_poly.entity_id
_entity_poly.type
_entity_poly.pdbx_seq_one_letter_code
_entity_poly.pdbx_strand_id
1 'polypeptide(L)'
;FFDFLNSYVEEGPADGQDEEGGNCEPVPIYVRQLSTMKQLNISTVYVEFPHIQEFNDDLAEILVAQFYRIEPYLKKAVHTFVEKHIQELAVLPSGEKATFWVAINKLP
;
A
#
# COMPACT_ATOMS: atom_id res chain seq x y z
N PHE A 1 3.97 -6.85 5.68
CA PHE A 1 3.52 -5.51 5.22
C PHE A 1 3.74 -5.29 3.73
N PHE A 2 4.95 -5.54 3.18
CA PHE A 2 5.14 -5.46 1.72
C PHE A 2 4.20 -6.41 0.95
N ASP A 3 4.11 -7.67 1.37
CA ASP A 3 3.23 -8.65 0.72
C ASP A 3 1.77 -8.21 0.77
N PHE A 4 1.32 -7.73 1.94
CA PHE A 4 0.00 -7.11 2.12
C PHE A 4 -0.26 -5.99 1.09
N LEU A 5 0.62 -5.00 0.95
CA LEU A 5 0.46 -3.93 -0.03
C LEU A 5 0.43 -4.47 -1.47
N ASN A 6 1.17 -5.55 -1.73
CA ASN A 6 1.31 -6.12 -3.06
C ASN A 6 0.19 -7.09 -3.45
N SER A 7 -0.61 -7.60 -2.51
CA SER A 7 -1.58 -8.67 -2.77
C SER A 7 -2.99 -8.40 -2.24
N TYR A 8 -3.20 -7.40 -1.39
CA TYR A 8 -4.51 -7.18 -0.79
C TYR A 8 -5.54 -6.67 -1.82
N VAL A 9 -6.60 -7.44 -1.97
CA VAL A 9 -7.78 -7.14 -2.79
C VAL A 9 -8.96 -7.04 -1.84
N GLU A 10 -9.73 -5.95 -1.95
CA GLU A 10 -10.95 -5.78 -1.17
C GLU A 10 -12.08 -6.58 -1.83
N GLU A 11 -12.73 -7.46 -1.06
CA GLU A 11 -13.95 -8.17 -1.50
C GLU A 11 -15.17 -7.24 -1.40
N GLY A 12 -15.17 -6.16 -2.18
CA GLY A 12 -16.34 -5.33 -2.43
C GLY A 12 -17.10 -5.80 -3.67
N PRO A 13 -18.38 -5.43 -3.86
CA PRO A 13 -18.98 -5.59 -5.17
C PRO A 13 -18.09 -4.85 -6.15
N ALA A 14 -17.52 -5.57 -7.13
CA ALA A 14 -16.89 -4.95 -8.27
C ALA A 14 -17.85 -3.86 -8.75
N ASP A 15 -17.45 -2.60 -8.61
CA ASP A 15 -18.20 -1.48 -9.16
C ASP A 15 -18.31 -1.79 -10.66
N GLY A 16 -19.49 -2.27 -11.08
CA GLY A 16 -19.76 -2.68 -12.45
C GLY A 16 -19.54 -1.46 -13.33
N GLN A 17 -18.49 -1.46 -14.13
CA GLN A 17 -18.40 -1.94 -15.50
C GLN A 17 -17.03 -2.64 -15.60
N ASP A 18 -16.90 -3.85 -16.15
CA ASP A 18 -16.86 -4.05 -17.60
C ASP A 18 -17.40 -5.44 -17.97
N GLU A 19 -18.41 -5.47 -18.83
CA GLU A 19 -18.70 -6.64 -19.67
C GLU A 19 -17.68 -6.67 -20.80
N GLU A 20 -16.74 -7.63 -20.78
CA GLU A 20 -16.19 -8.33 -21.96
C GLU A 20 -15.00 -9.23 -21.54
N GLY A 21 -15.28 -10.53 -21.36
CA GLY A 21 -14.42 -11.63 -21.83
C GLY A 21 -12.90 -11.62 -21.59
N GLY A 22 -12.40 -11.03 -20.50
CA GLY A 22 -10.99 -11.12 -20.10
C GLY A 22 -10.87 -11.66 -18.68
N ASN A 23 -10.08 -12.73 -18.50
CA ASN A 23 -9.67 -13.21 -17.18
C ASN A 23 -8.70 -12.19 -16.55
N CYS A 24 -9.21 -11.01 -16.18
CA CYS A 24 -8.46 -9.98 -15.49
C CYS A 24 -8.49 -10.30 -13.99
N GLU A 25 -7.37 -10.81 -13.48
CA GLU A 25 -7.21 -10.98 -12.05
C GLU A 25 -7.42 -9.63 -11.34
N PRO A 26 -8.08 -9.62 -10.17
CA PRO A 26 -8.36 -8.38 -9.47
C PRO A 26 -7.06 -7.68 -9.08
N VAL A 27 -6.92 -6.40 -9.47
CA VAL A 27 -5.72 -5.62 -9.18
C VAL A 27 -5.73 -5.22 -7.69
N PRO A 28 -4.64 -5.48 -6.93
CA PRO A 28 -4.56 -5.10 -5.53
C PRO A 28 -4.80 -3.59 -5.32
N ILE A 29 -5.56 -3.25 -4.27
CA ILE A 29 -6.06 -1.88 -4.08
C ILE A 29 -4.93 -0.86 -3.87
N TYR A 30 -3.86 -1.27 -3.16
CA TYR A 30 -2.73 -0.39 -2.88
C TYR A 30 -1.82 -0.22 -4.09
N VAL A 31 -1.80 -1.20 -5.01
CA VAL A 31 -1.10 -1.06 -6.30
C VAL A 31 -1.80 0.01 -7.14
N ARG A 32 -3.14 0.04 -7.17
CA ARG A 32 -3.91 1.10 -7.84
C ARG A 32 -3.60 2.48 -7.23
N GLN A 33 -3.43 2.57 -5.91
CA GLN A 33 -3.12 3.83 -5.22
C GLN A 33 -1.78 4.45 -5.67
N LEU A 34 -0.79 3.66 -6.08
CA LEU A 34 0.50 4.18 -6.55
C LEU A 34 0.37 5.09 -7.79
N SER A 35 -0.57 4.80 -8.69
CA SER A 35 -0.85 5.64 -9.85
C SER A 35 -1.33 7.03 -9.42
N THR A 36 -2.23 7.09 -8.44
CA THR A 36 -2.68 8.34 -7.84
C THR A 36 -1.54 9.06 -7.12
N MET A 37 -0.67 8.32 -6.43
CA MET A 37 0.50 8.91 -5.78
C MET A 37 1.43 9.60 -6.76
N LYS A 38 1.69 8.97 -7.91
CA LYS A 38 2.49 9.56 -8.98
C LYS A 38 1.82 10.80 -9.58
N GLN A 39 0.52 10.74 -9.87
CA GLN A 39 -0.21 11.86 -10.46
C GLN A 39 -0.29 13.09 -9.54
N LEU A 40 -0.48 12.87 -8.24
CA LEU A 40 -0.61 13.94 -7.25
C LEU A 40 0.72 14.33 -6.58
N ASN A 41 1.81 13.66 -6.94
CA ASN A 41 3.14 13.85 -6.35
C ASN A 41 3.13 13.76 -4.80
N ILE A 42 2.40 12.77 -4.26
CA ILE A 42 2.33 12.50 -2.82
C ILE A 42 3.26 11.33 -2.45
N SER A 43 3.85 11.39 -1.26
CA SER A 43 4.76 10.36 -0.75
C SER A 43 4.17 9.53 0.39
N THR A 44 2.87 9.65 0.63
CA THR A 44 2.16 8.92 1.69
C THR A 44 1.26 7.85 1.08
N VAL A 45 1.44 6.60 1.51
CA VAL A 45 0.50 5.50 1.27
C VAL A 45 -0.56 5.53 2.37
N TYR A 46 -1.84 5.52 1.98
CA TYR A 46 -2.95 5.51 2.92
C TYR A 46 -3.51 4.09 3.04
N VAL A 47 -3.49 3.55 4.24
CA VAL A 47 -3.85 2.17 4.54
C VAL A 47 -4.95 2.15 5.60
N GLU A 48 -6.04 1.47 5.29
CA GLU A 48 -7.11 1.21 6.26
C GLU A 48 -6.69 0.10 7.22
N PHE A 49 -6.78 0.34 8.53
CA PHE A 49 -6.44 -0.64 9.56
C PHE A 49 -7.24 -1.95 9.45
N PRO A 50 -8.56 -1.94 9.15
CA PRO A 50 -9.31 -3.18 8.95
C PRO A 50 -8.69 -4.12 7.90
N HIS A 51 -8.11 -3.58 6.83
CA HIS A 51 -7.48 -4.39 5.78
C HIS A 51 -6.22 -5.10 6.29
N ILE A 52 -5.45 -4.43 7.14
CA ILE A 52 -4.28 -5.04 7.78
C ILE A 52 -4.73 -6.17 8.69
N GLN A 53 -5.78 -5.94 9.49
CA GLN A 53 -6.33 -6.93 10.42
C GLN A 53 -6.90 -8.14 9.70
N GLU A 54 -7.64 -7.94 8.61
CA GLU A 54 -8.18 -9.02 7.76
C GLU A 54 -7.06 -9.85 7.12
N PHE A 55 -5.97 -9.21 6.69
CA PHE A 55 -4.84 -9.89 6.07
C PHE A 55 -3.96 -10.63 7.09
N ASN A 56 -3.69 -10.00 8.23
CA ASN A 56 -2.81 -10.54 9.27
C ASN A 56 -3.09 -9.86 10.63
N ASP A 57 -3.81 -10.60 11.49
CA ASP A 57 -4.20 -10.13 12.82
C ASP A 57 -3.00 -9.87 13.75
N ASP A 58 -1.98 -10.73 13.72
CA ASP A 58 -0.74 -10.54 14.51
C ASP A 58 -0.03 -9.22 14.16
N LEU A 59 0.02 -8.88 12.87
CA LEU A 59 0.60 -7.63 12.38
C LEU A 59 -0.22 -6.43 12.84
N ALA A 60 -1.55 -6.54 12.82
CA ALA A 60 -2.45 -5.49 13.29
C ALA A 60 -2.28 -5.26 14.80
N GLU A 61 -2.18 -6.31 15.61
CA GLU A 61 -1.93 -6.21 17.05
C GLU A 61 -0.59 -5.50 17.34
N ILE A 62 0.49 -5.91 16.67
CA ILE A 62 1.81 -5.28 16.83
C ILE A 62 1.78 -3.82 16.40
N LEU A 63 1.05 -3.49 15.33
CA LEU A 63 0.94 -2.12 14.82
C LEU A 63 0.30 -1.20 15.86
N VAL A 64 -0.80 -1.64 16.50
CA VAL A 64 -1.46 -0.88 17.57
C VAL A 64 -0.57 -0.80 18.81
N ALA A 65 0.01 -1.91 19.23
CA ALA A 65 0.76 -1.98 20.48
C ALA A 65 2.11 -1.25 20.40
N GLN A 66 2.77 -1.24 19.24
CA GLN A 66 4.19 -0.89 19.10
C GLN A 66 4.47 -0.05 17.84
N PHE A 67 3.54 0.83 17.43
CA PHE A 67 3.63 1.61 16.20
C PHE A 67 5.01 2.25 15.95
N TYR A 68 5.53 3.04 16.90
CA TYR A 68 6.82 3.73 16.74
C TYR A 68 8.01 2.77 16.57
N ARG A 69 7.91 1.55 17.11
CA ARG A 69 8.95 0.53 16.97
C ARG A 69 8.89 -0.16 15.61
N ILE A 70 7.69 -0.39 15.08
CA ILE A 70 7.50 -1.05 13.78
C ILE A 70 7.57 -0.07 12.61
N GLU A 71 7.41 1.25 12.84
CA GLU A 71 7.44 2.28 11.82
C GLU A 71 8.64 2.18 10.84
N PRO A 72 9.90 1.94 11.28
CA PRO A 72 11.02 1.78 10.35
C PRO A 72 10.85 0.60 9.38
N TYR A 73 10.21 -0.48 9.83
CA TYR A 73 9.91 -1.65 9.01
C TYR A 73 8.80 -1.34 8.00
N LEU A 74 7.77 -0.57 8.41
CA LEU A 74 6.70 -0.13 7.51
C LEU A 74 7.27 0.75 6.38
N LYS A 75 8.09 1.76 6.72
CA LYS A 75 8.72 2.65 5.73
C LYS A 75 9.58 1.87 4.74
N LYS A 76 10.38 0.92 5.23
CA LYS A 76 11.20 0.05 4.36
C LYS A 76 10.32 -0.76 3.40
N ALA A 77 9.26 -1.38 3.91
CA ALA A 77 8.34 -2.16 3.09
C ALA A 77 7.63 -1.30 2.04
N VAL A 78 7.24 -0.06 2.37
CA VAL A 78 6.64 0.87 1.41
C VAL A 78 7.62 1.31 0.34
N HIS A 79 8.87 1.61 0.71
CA HIS A 79 9.89 1.93 -0.29
C HIS A 79 10.07 0.76 -1.27
N THR A 80 10.21 -0.48 -0.77
CA THR A 80 10.34 -1.66 -1.64
C THR A 80 9.09 -1.87 -2.50
N PHE A 81 7.91 -1.58 -1.97
CA PHE A 81 6.65 -1.62 -2.69
C PHE A 81 6.62 -0.61 -3.85
N VAL A 82 6.94 0.66 -3.58
CA VAL A 82 7.00 1.69 -4.61
C VAL A 82 8.07 1.37 -5.65
N GLU A 83 9.27 0.98 -5.23
CA GLU A 83 10.40 0.66 -6.11
C GLU A 83 10.06 -0.48 -7.08
N LYS A 84 9.28 -1.47 -6.63
CA LYS A 84 8.84 -2.59 -7.47
C LYS A 84 7.87 -2.17 -8.59
N HIS A 85 6.98 -1.19 -8.32
CA HIS A 85 5.88 -0.85 -9.21
C HIS A 85 6.12 0.45 -10.01
N ILE A 86 6.77 1.44 -9.40
CA ILE A 86 7.07 2.75 -10.00
C ILE A 86 8.48 3.18 -9.58
N GLN A 87 9.50 2.65 -10.27
CA GLN A 87 10.91 2.95 -10.00
C GLN A 87 11.21 4.46 -10.06
N GLU A 88 10.57 5.20 -10.96
CA GLU A 88 10.71 6.66 -11.09
C GLU A 88 10.27 7.41 -9.82
N LEU A 89 9.27 6.89 -9.08
CA LEU A 89 8.84 7.52 -7.83
C LEU A 89 9.82 7.22 -6.69
N ALA A 90 10.51 6.08 -6.75
CA ALA A 90 11.39 5.60 -5.69
C ALA A 90 12.74 6.34 -5.62
N VAL A 91 13.14 7.02 -6.69
CA VAL A 91 14.44 7.71 -6.79
C VAL A 91 14.21 9.18 -7.12
N LEU A 92 14.72 10.07 -6.29
CA LEU A 92 14.66 11.51 -6.53
C LEU A 92 15.59 11.92 -7.69
N PRO A 93 15.40 13.10 -8.31
CA PRO A 93 16.31 13.61 -9.34
C PRO A 93 17.77 13.73 -8.86
N SER A 94 18.01 13.84 -7.55
CA SER A 94 19.35 13.83 -6.95
C SER A 94 20.03 12.45 -6.97
N GLY A 95 19.32 11.38 -7.32
CA GLY A 95 19.77 10.00 -7.22
C GLY A 95 19.58 9.38 -5.83
N GLU A 96 19.04 10.14 -4.87
CA GLU A 96 18.74 9.66 -3.53
C GLU A 96 17.42 8.88 -3.47
N LYS A 97 17.30 8.01 -2.47
CA LYS A 97 16.06 7.27 -2.22
C LYS A 97 14.96 8.22 -1.75
N ALA A 98 13.80 8.16 -2.39
CA ALA A 98 12.65 8.94 -1.96
C ALA A 98 12.18 8.47 -0.58
N THR A 99 11.75 9.44 0.24
CA THR A 99 11.17 9.15 1.55
C THR A 99 9.68 8.96 1.42
N PHE A 100 9.19 7.81 1.89
CA PHE A 100 7.76 7.50 1.92
C PHE A 100 7.24 7.38 3.35
N TRP A 101 5.95 7.68 3.49
CA TRP A 101 5.21 7.64 4.74
C TRP A 101 4.04 6.69 4.64
N VAL A 102 3.57 6.22 5.79
CA VAL A 102 2.39 5.38 5.91
C VAL A 102 1.42 6.07 6.84
N ALA A 103 0.21 6.34 6.35
CA ALA A 103 -0.91 6.79 7.17
C ALA A 103 -1.85 5.62 7.38
N ILE A 104 -2.06 5.25 8.65
CA ILE A 104 -3.01 4.20 9.03
C ILE A 104 -4.32 4.85 9.46
N ASN A 105 -5.39 4.59 8.72
CA ASN A 105 -6.73 5.12 8.97
C ASN A 105 -7.60 4.10 9.71
N LYS A 106 -8.67 4.57 10.35
CA LYS A 106 -9.65 3.73 11.07
C LYS A 106 -9.01 2.82 12.13
N LEU A 107 -8.04 3.36 12.88
CA LEU A 107 -7.53 2.72 14.08
C LEU A 107 -8.69 2.51 15.09
N PRO A 108 -8.64 1.44 15.91
CA PRO A 108 -9.65 1.14 16.91
C PRO A 108 -9.72 2.19 18.03
#